data_AF-A0A9E5HQ00-F1
#
_entry.id   AF-A0A9E5HQ00-F1
#
_cell.length_a   1.000
_cell.length_b   1.000
_cell.length_c   1.000
_cell.angle_alpha   90.00
_cell.angle_beta   90.00
_cell.angle_gamma   90.00
#
_symmetry.space_group_name_H-M   'P 1'
#
loop_
_entity.id
_entity.type
_entity.pdbx_description
1 polymer ?
#
loop_
_entity_poly.entity_id
_entity_poly.type
_entity_poly.pdbx_seq_one_letter_code
_entity_poly.pdbx_strand_id
1 'polypeptide(L)'
;MSVNILMPALSPTMEEGTLARWLVKEGDRISSGDLIAEIETDKATMEFEAVDEGIVGKLLVSEGSEGVKVNSPIAIILDDGEQLEASETTNLTVQEEPKTNSTEEAIVQVEQISTNIAKTSSKRIFATPLAKRLAKEKGL
;
A
#
# COMPACT_ATOMS: atom_id res chain seq x y z
N MET A 1 15.17 11.07 20.53
CA MET A 1 14.01 11.09 21.46
C MET A 1 12.88 10.44 20.69
N SER A 2 12.10 9.56 21.34
CA SER A 2 11.02 8.86 20.67
C SER A 2 9.66 9.42 21.09
N VAL A 3 8.78 9.56 20.12
CA VAL A 3 7.40 10.02 20.29
C VAL A 3 6.47 8.85 20.01
N ASN A 4 5.54 8.59 20.94
CA ASN A 4 4.52 7.57 20.72
C ASN A 4 3.36 8.19 19.94
N ILE A 5 3.05 7.60 18.80
CA ILE A 5 1.81 7.90 18.08
C ILE A 5 0.68 7.15 18.76
N LEU A 6 -0.33 7.89 19.18
CA LEU A 6 -1.52 7.36 19.83
C LEU A 6 -2.67 7.26 18.83
N MET A 7 -3.58 6.33 19.08
CA MET A 7 -4.85 6.23 18.34
C MET A 7 -5.66 7.52 18.52
N PRO A 8 -5.95 8.28 17.44
CA PRO A 8 -6.68 9.53 17.52
C PRO A 8 -8.15 9.31 17.88
N ALA A 9 -8.76 10.32 18.50
CA ALA A 9 -10.21 10.40 18.66
C ALA A 9 -10.81 11.08 17.42
N LEU A 10 -11.37 10.29 16.49
CA LEU A 10 -12.02 10.83 15.27
C LEU A 10 -13.47 11.26 15.51
N SER A 11 -14.01 10.99 16.70
CA SER A 11 -15.35 11.42 17.13
C SER A 11 -15.37 11.65 18.65
N PRO A 12 -16.19 12.59 19.15
CA PRO A 12 -16.31 12.86 20.59
C PRO A 12 -16.85 11.68 21.41
N THR A 13 -17.44 10.67 20.77
CA THR A 13 -17.97 9.46 21.43
C THR A 13 -17.18 8.20 21.08
N MET A 14 -16.02 8.32 20.45
CA MET A 14 -15.20 7.16 20.06
C MET A 14 -14.40 6.64 21.25
N GLU A 15 -14.55 5.36 21.56
CA GLU A 15 -13.76 4.67 22.59
C GLU A 15 -12.68 3.76 21.98
N GLU A 16 -12.97 3.19 20.82
CA GLU A 16 -12.08 2.28 20.08
C GLU A 16 -12.28 2.43 18.56
N GLY A 17 -11.27 2.01 17.80
CA GLY A 17 -11.28 1.98 16.34
C GLY A 17 -10.47 0.81 15.79
N THR A 18 -10.62 0.58 14.49
CA THR A 18 -9.90 -0.44 13.76
C THR A 18 -8.81 0.22 12.92
N LEU A 19 -7.57 -0.24 13.02
CA LEU A 19 -6.51 0.21 12.13
C LEU A 19 -6.63 -0.56 10.81
N ALA A 20 -7.28 0.03 9.81
CA ALA A 20 -7.60 -0.64 8.56
C ALA A 20 -6.33 -0.93 7.75
N ARG A 21 -5.48 0.08 7.54
CA ARG A 21 -4.23 -0.05 6.76
C ARG A 21 -3.15 0.92 7.21
N TRP A 22 -1.89 0.49 7.16
CA TRP A 22 -0.76 1.41 7.22
C TRP A 22 -0.42 1.96 5.82
N LEU A 23 -0.16 3.26 5.74
CA LEU A 23 0.33 3.92 4.52
C LEU A 23 1.86 4.10 4.55
N VAL A 24 2.47 3.86 5.70
CA VAL A 24 3.90 3.98 5.96
C VAL A 24 4.48 2.68 6.49
N LYS A 25 5.80 2.55 6.44
CA LYS A 25 6.54 1.39 6.93
C LYS A 25 7.59 1.81 7.95
N GLU A 26 8.07 0.84 8.73
CA GLU A 26 9.21 1.03 9.62
C GLU A 26 10.44 1.48 8.81
N GLY A 27 11.07 2.57 9.24
CA GLY A 27 12.18 3.23 8.56
C GLY A 27 11.76 4.36 7.60
N ASP A 28 10.47 4.51 7.30
CA ASP A 28 10.01 5.62 6.46
C ASP A 28 10.08 6.94 7.22
N ARG A 29 10.41 8.03 6.50
CA ARG A 29 10.37 9.39 7.04
C ARG A 29 8.99 9.98 6.79
N ILE A 30 8.42 10.59 7.82
CA ILE A 30 7.10 11.23 7.78
C ILE A 30 7.21 12.67 8.26
N SER A 31 6.44 13.56 7.66
CA SER A 31 6.31 14.96 8.03
C SER A 31 4.90 15.25 8.55
N SER A 32 4.76 16.36 9.28
CA SER A 32 3.46 16.80 9.77
C SER A 32 2.49 17.03 8.60
N GLY A 33 1.31 16.40 8.65
CA GLY A 33 0.31 16.40 7.59
C GLY A 33 0.39 15.22 6.61
N ASP A 34 1.42 14.37 6.70
CA ASP A 34 1.50 13.17 5.86
C ASP A 34 0.51 12.10 6.33
N LEU A 35 -0.15 11.41 5.39
CA LEU A 35 -1.05 10.31 5.71
C LEU A 35 -0.26 9.06 6.14
N ILE A 36 -0.49 8.60 7.38
CA ILE A 36 0.24 7.47 7.97
C ILE A 36 -0.59 6.19 8.05
N ALA A 37 -1.90 6.30 8.26
CA ALA A 37 -2.78 5.14 8.38
C ALA A 37 -4.21 5.47 7.95
N GLU A 38 -4.98 4.43 7.68
CA GLU A 38 -6.41 4.48 7.47
C GLU A 38 -7.08 3.85 8.69
N ILE A 39 -7.99 4.58 9.34
CA ILE A 39 -8.68 4.15 10.56
C ILE A 39 -10.16 3.97 10.21
N GLU A 40 -10.65 2.76 10.44
CA GLU A 40 -12.06 2.45 10.31
C GLU A 40 -12.74 2.54 11.67
N THR A 41 -13.90 3.17 11.68
CA THR A 41 -14.79 3.28 12.84
C THR A 41 -16.18 2.85 12.43
N ASP A 42 -17.08 2.64 13.39
CA ASP A 42 -18.50 2.35 13.13
C ASP A 42 -19.20 3.39 12.22
N LYS A 43 -18.67 4.62 12.18
CA LYS A 43 -19.30 5.73 11.44
C LYS A 43 -18.70 5.99 10.07
N ALA A 44 -17.38 5.81 9.95
CA ALA A 44 -16.63 6.15 8.77
C ALA A 44 -15.23 5.55 8.82
N THR A 45 -14.64 5.42 7.64
CA THR A 45 -13.21 5.24 7.47
C THR A 45 -12.60 6.60 7.19
N MET A 46 -11.56 6.98 7.94
CA MET A 46 -10.87 8.25 7.81
C MET A 46 -9.37 8.03 7.76
N GLU A 47 -8.69 8.86 6.98
CA GLU A 47 -7.24 8.87 6.91
C GLU A 47 -6.66 9.66 8.09
N PHE A 48 -5.63 9.09 8.71
CA PHE A 48 -4.92 9.69 9.81
C PHE A 48 -3.62 10.32 9.33
N GLU A 49 -3.48 11.62 9.59
CA GLU A 49 -2.29 12.40 9.30
C GLU A 49 -1.31 12.42 10.47
N ALA A 50 -0.02 12.43 10.17
CA ALA A 50 1.05 12.60 11.15
C ALA A 50 0.95 14.00 11.78
N VAL A 51 0.94 14.05 13.10
CA VAL A 51 1.03 15.32 13.84
C VAL A 51 2.49 15.73 13.98
N ASP A 52 3.35 14.76 14.27
CA ASP A 52 4.78 14.91 14.49
C ASP A 52 5.58 14.45 13.27
N GLU A 53 6.77 15.01 13.10
CA GLU A 53 7.73 14.62 12.07
C GLU A 53 8.82 13.68 12.61
N GLY A 54 9.37 12.83 11.76
CA GLY A 54 10.47 11.94 12.13
C GLY A 54 10.53 10.67 11.29
N ILE A 55 11.15 9.63 11.83
CA ILE A 55 11.27 8.31 11.21
C ILE A 55 10.37 7.33 11.94
N VAL A 56 9.56 6.57 11.21
CA VAL A 56 8.74 5.49 11.77
C VAL A 56 9.67 4.42 12.36
N GLY A 57 9.78 4.36 13.68
CA GLY A 57 10.67 3.43 14.37
C GLY A 57 10.08 2.02 14.44
N LYS A 58 8.84 1.92 14.93
CA LYS A 58 8.15 0.62 15.07
C LYS A 58 6.63 0.76 15.02
N LEU A 59 5.97 -0.15 14.32
CA LEU A 59 4.51 -0.28 14.33
C LEU A 59 4.11 -1.28 15.43
N LEU A 60 3.36 -0.83 16.44
CA LEU A 60 2.96 -1.66 17.58
C LEU A 60 1.68 -2.46 17.28
N VAL A 61 0.87 -1.94 16.36
CA VAL A 61 -0.41 -2.51 15.96
C VAL A 61 -0.33 -2.89 14.48
N SER A 62 -0.75 -4.11 14.15
CA SER A 62 -0.80 -4.57 12.76
C SER A 62 -2.00 -3.98 12.01
N GLU A 63 -1.88 -3.89 10.69
CA GLU A 63 -3.03 -3.58 9.84
C GLU A 63 -4.16 -4.62 10.01
N GLY A 64 -5.40 -4.16 9.93
CA GLY A 64 -6.61 -4.95 10.21
C GLY A 64 -6.88 -5.21 11.70
N SER A 65 -6.12 -4.62 12.62
CA SER A 65 -6.37 -4.82 14.06
C SER A 65 -7.61 -4.05 14.51
N GLU A 66 -8.60 -4.79 15.01
CA GLU A 66 -9.84 -4.27 15.58
C GLU A 66 -9.70 -3.92 17.08
N GLY A 67 -10.57 -3.05 17.60
CA GLY A 67 -10.69 -2.78 19.03
C GLY A 67 -9.52 -2.01 19.65
N VAL A 68 -8.82 -1.19 18.86
CA VAL A 68 -7.71 -0.37 19.34
C VAL A 68 -8.28 0.86 20.06
N LYS A 69 -7.99 0.98 21.36
CA LYS A 69 -8.55 2.04 22.19
C LYS A 69 -8.00 3.41 21.82
N VAL A 70 -8.85 4.44 21.88
CA VAL A 70 -8.43 5.84 21.74
C VAL A 70 -7.36 6.18 22.79
N ASN A 71 -6.36 6.97 22.41
CA ASN A 71 -5.16 7.30 23.19
C ASN A 71 -4.22 6.12 23.50
N SER A 72 -4.45 4.92 22.94
CA SER A 72 -3.48 3.82 23.04
C SER A 72 -2.33 3.99 22.04
N PRO A 73 -1.09 3.62 22.38
CA PRO A 73 0.04 3.74 21.47
C PRO A 73 -0.04 2.72 20.32
N ILE A 74 0.01 3.22 19.09
CA ILE A 74 -0.10 2.43 17.85
C ILE A 74 1.22 2.34 17.07
N ALA A 75 2.08 3.35 17.20
CA ALA A 75 3.41 3.38 16.59
C ALA A 75 4.38 4.24 17.41
N ILE A 76 5.67 4.11 17.13
CA ILE A 76 6.73 4.92 17.72
C ILE A 76 7.49 5.62 16.59
N ILE A 77 7.62 6.93 16.68
CA ILE A 77 8.44 7.76 15.80
C ILE A 77 9.73 8.12 16.53
N LEU A 78 10.83 8.16 15.80
CA LEU A 78 12.14 8.62 16.24
C LEU A 78 12.38 10.02 15.67
N ASP A 79 12.79 10.97 16.51
CA ASP A 79 13.18 12.31 16.07
C ASP A 79 14.37 12.27 15.10
N ASP A 80 14.44 13.28 14.23
CA ASP A 80 15.53 13.51 13.28
C ASP A 80 16.87 13.70 14.02
N GLY A 81 17.59 12.58 14.17
CA GLY A 81 18.82 12.48 14.95
C GLY A 81 19.15 11.04 15.36
N GLU A 82 18.16 10.15 15.40
CA GLU A 82 18.36 8.69 15.54
C GLU A 82 18.14 8.02 14.18
N GLN A 83 19.14 8.16 13.32
CA GLN A 83 19.17 7.52 12.01
C GLN A 83 19.35 6.01 12.23
N LEU A 84 18.33 5.20 11.91
CA LEU A 84 18.62 3.87 11.42
C LEU A 84 19.44 4.10 10.15
N GLU A 85 20.68 3.63 10.16
CA GLU A 85 21.66 3.73 9.06
C GLU A 85 21.03 3.32 7.73
N ALA A 86 20.31 4.26 7.11
CA ALA A 86 19.80 4.15 5.76
C ALA A 86 21.00 4.46 4.87
N SER A 87 21.73 3.38 4.58
CA SER A 87 22.80 3.35 3.59
C SER A 87 22.37 4.13 2.35
N GLU A 88 23.15 5.15 2.04
CA GLU A 88 23.05 6.03 0.89
C GLU A 88 22.84 5.22 -0.40
N THR A 89 21.94 5.66 -1.29
CA THR A 89 22.31 6.10 -2.66
C THR A 89 21.09 6.72 -3.37
N THR A 90 21.21 8.02 -3.58
CA THR A 90 20.55 8.91 -4.53
C THR A 90 20.20 8.28 -5.89
N ASN A 91 18.96 8.43 -6.38
CA ASN A 91 18.71 8.97 -7.73
C ASN A 91 17.23 9.32 -8.02
N LEU A 92 17.01 10.64 -8.12
CA LEU A 92 16.32 11.35 -9.20
C LEU A 92 14.78 11.34 -9.30
N THR A 93 14.29 12.58 -9.14
CA THR A 93 13.33 13.32 -9.99
C THR A 93 11.83 13.26 -9.70
N VAL A 94 11.39 14.41 -9.20
CA VAL A 94 10.05 15.02 -9.15
C VAL A 94 9.36 15.03 -10.53
N GLN A 95 8.07 14.70 -10.52
CA GLN A 95 6.99 15.23 -11.37
C GLN A 95 5.67 14.88 -10.64
N GLU A 96 5.19 15.71 -9.72
CA GLU A 96 4.22 16.82 -9.92
C GLU A 96 2.93 16.37 -10.64
N GLU A 97 1.88 16.11 -9.85
CA GLU A 97 0.46 16.13 -10.25
C GLU A 97 0.01 17.57 -10.57
N PRO A 98 -1.06 17.78 -11.37
CA PRO A 98 -2.36 18.04 -10.73
C PRO A 98 -3.63 17.57 -11.49
N LYS A 99 -4.57 17.01 -10.70
CA LYS A 99 -6.05 17.27 -10.63
C LYS A 99 -7.02 17.02 -11.81
N THR A 100 -7.98 16.13 -11.51
CA THR A 100 -9.46 16.35 -11.43
C THR A 100 -10.40 16.16 -12.65
N ASN A 101 -11.50 15.42 -12.35
CA ASN A 101 -12.83 15.29 -12.98
C ASN A 101 -12.98 14.50 -14.30
N SER A 102 -13.73 13.40 -14.30
CA SER A 102 -15.20 13.37 -14.25
C SER A 102 -15.73 11.94 -14.14
N THR A 103 -16.70 11.74 -13.25
CA THR A 103 -17.72 10.69 -13.32
C THR A 103 -18.39 10.72 -14.69
N GLU A 104 -18.57 9.57 -15.36
CA GLU A 104 -19.88 8.96 -15.64
C GLU A 104 -19.77 7.74 -16.59
N GLU A 105 -20.42 6.66 -16.14
CA GLU A 105 -21.04 5.57 -16.91
C GLU A 105 -20.23 4.48 -17.65
N ALA A 106 -20.86 3.30 -17.60
CA ALA A 106 -20.54 2.00 -18.18
C ALA A 106 -19.99 2.08 -19.63
N ILE A 107 -19.23 1.11 -20.15
CA ILE A 107 -19.72 -0.16 -20.73
C ILE A 107 -18.53 -1.13 -20.89
N VAL A 108 -18.76 -2.37 -20.44
CA VAL A 108 -18.31 -3.72 -20.88
C VAL A 108 -17.32 -3.87 -22.08
N GLN A 109 -16.54 -4.96 -21.99
CA GLN A 109 -15.85 -5.77 -23.03
C GLN A 109 -14.34 -5.53 -23.25
N VAL A 110 -13.49 -6.44 -22.79
CA VAL A 110 -13.05 -7.74 -23.41
C VAL A 110 -11.87 -7.54 -24.37
N GLU A 111 -10.81 -8.30 -24.10
CA GLU A 111 -9.70 -8.69 -24.98
C GLU A 111 -9.08 -7.61 -25.91
N GLN A 112 -7.79 -7.36 -25.73
CA GLN A 112 -6.83 -7.89 -26.71
C GLN A 112 -5.38 -7.79 -26.23
N ILE A 113 -4.75 -8.94 -26.30
CA ILE A 113 -3.33 -9.22 -26.20
C ILE A 113 -2.66 -8.61 -27.45
N SER A 114 -1.54 -7.91 -27.26
CA SER A 114 -0.46 -7.89 -28.24
C SER A 114 0.87 -8.11 -27.54
N THR A 115 1.21 -9.38 -27.53
CA THR A 115 2.54 -9.96 -27.51
C THR A 115 3.62 -9.09 -28.15
N ASN A 116 4.75 -8.94 -27.45
CA ASN A 116 6.02 -9.19 -28.13
C ASN A 116 6.86 -10.18 -27.32
N ILE A 117 7.22 -11.25 -28.01
CA ILE A 117 7.87 -12.46 -27.51
C ILE A 117 9.37 -12.34 -27.78
N ALA A 118 10.18 -12.55 -26.75
CA ALA A 118 11.53 -13.11 -26.86
C ALA A 118 11.89 -13.59 -25.45
N LYS A 119 12.28 -14.81 -25.14
CA LYS A 119 12.93 -15.88 -25.91
C LYS A 119 12.86 -17.15 -25.03
N THR A 120 12.85 -18.31 -25.68
CA THR A 120 13.62 -19.52 -25.29
C THR A 120 13.74 -19.87 -23.80
N SER A 121 13.12 -20.96 -23.35
CA SER A 121 13.71 -21.87 -22.34
C SER A 121 12.84 -23.12 -22.12
N SER A 122 13.48 -24.29 -22.20
CA SER A 122 12.83 -25.57 -22.48
C SER A 122 12.02 -26.11 -21.29
N LYS A 123 10.69 -25.98 -21.36
CA LYS A 123 9.73 -26.61 -20.45
C LYS A 123 8.78 -27.48 -21.27
N ARG A 124 8.71 -28.77 -20.95
CA ARG A 124 7.92 -29.78 -21.68
C ARG A 124 6.48 -29.29 -21.88
N ILE A 125 6.08 -29.18 -23.15
CA ILE A 125 4.79 -28.64 -23.58
C ILE A 125 3.80 -29.80 -23.68
N PHE A 126 2.76 -29.80 -22.85
CA PHE A 126 1.66 -30.74 -22.97
C PHE A 126 0.66 -30.20 -23.99
N ALA A 127 0.67 -30.74 -25.21
CA ALA A 127 -0.30 -30.40 -26.24
C ALA A 127 -1.66 -31.00 -25.91
N THR A 128 -2.72 -30.21 -26.09
CA THR A 128 -4.11 -30.68 -25.96
C THR A 128 -4.46 -31.64 -27.12
N PRO A 129 -5.41 -32.57 -26.93
CA PRO A 129 -5.75 -33.59 -27.95
C PRO A 129 -6.14 -33.00 -29.31
N LEU A 130 -6.83 -31.86 -29.30
CA LEU A 130 -7.26 -31.16 -30.51
C LEU A 130 -6.07 -30.54 -31.25
N ALA A 131 -5.13 -29.92 -30.53
CA ALA A 131 -3.89 -29.40 -31.11
C ALA A 131 -3.03 -30.51 -31.75
N LYS A 132 -2.98 -31.69 -31.12
CA LYS A 132 -2.30 -32.87 -31.68
C LYS A 132 -2.98 -33.40 -32.94
N ARG A 133 -4.32 -33.32 -33.05
CA ARG A 133 -5.06 -33.72 -34.26
C ARG A 133 -4.81 -32.78 -35.44
N LEU A 134 -4.81 -31.47 -35.18
CA LEU A 134 -4.51 -30.45 -36.20
C LEU A 134 -3.05 -30.50 -36.67
N ALA A 135 -2.10 -30.78 -35.78
CA ALA A 135 -0.69 -30.95 -36.18
C ALA A 135 -0.52 -32.12 -37.16
N LYS A 136 -1.22 -33.24 -36.91
CA LYS A 136 -1.20 -34.42 -37.78
C LYS A 136 -1.79 -34.16 -39.17
N GLU A 137 -2.87 -33.37 -39.27
CA GLU A 137 -3.44 -32.96 -40.57
C GLU A 137 -2.50 -32.03 -41.34
N LYS A 138 -1.67 -31.25 -40.64
CA LYS A 138 -0.69 -30.33 -41.23
C LYS A 138 0.74 -30.90 -41.35
N GLY A 139 0.93 -32.17 -41.00
CA GLY A 139 2.21 -32.87 -41.16
C GLY A 139 3.35 -32.37 -40.26
N LEU A 140 3.02 -31.82 -39.08
CA LEU A 140 3.98 -31.34 -38.07
C LEU A 140 4.08 -32.29 -36.87
#